data_AF-A0A1K2HJ51-F1
#
_entry.id   AF-A0A1K2HJ51-F1
#
_cell.length_a   1.000
_cell.length_b   1.000
_cell.length_c   1.000
_cell.angle_alpha   90.00
_cell.angle_beta   90.00
_cell.angle_gamma   90.00
#
_symmetry.space_group_name_H-M   'P 1'
#
loop_
_entity.id
_entity.type
_entity.pdbx_description
1 polymer ?
#
loop_
_entity_poly.entity_id
_entity_poly.type
_entity_poly.pdbx_seq_one_letter_code
_entity_poly.pdbx_strand_id
1 'polypeptide(L)'
;MGSASFYGYKNHIAIDTKSKFVKNYQTTPANVHDSQVIGVLVDPDEITLADSAYQNQATPKGAELFTCLKNTRSKSLKADDKMFNKIISKIRVRIEHVFGFVEN
;
A
#
# COMPACT_ATOMS: atom_id res chain seq x y z
N MET A 1 16.27 -20.68 -22.75
CA MET A 1 16.73 -19.53 -21.94
C MET A 1 16.23 -19.76 -20.53
N GLY A 2 17.12 -19.98 -19.56
CA GLY A 2 16.75 -20.32 -18.19
C GLY A 2 16.15 -19.13 -17.47
N SER A 3 14.92 -19.28 -16.96
CA SER A 3 14.28 -18.34 -16.06
C SER A 3 15.05 -18.32 -14.74
N ALA A 4 15.69 -17.22 -14.40
CA ALA A 4 16.23 -17.03 -13.06
C ALA A 4 15.08 -17.14 -12.05
N SER A 5 15.12 -18.15 -11.18
CA SER A 5 14.20 -18.27 -10.06
C SER A 5 14.66 -17.33 -8.96
N PHE A 6 13.92 -16.24 -8.75
CA PHE A 6 14.12 -15.36 -7.61
C PHE A 6 13.45 -15.99 -6.39
N TYR A 7 14.26 -16.59 -5.50
CA TYR A 7 13.79 -17.02 -4.19
C TYR A 7 13.75 -15.80 -3.28
N GLY A 8 12.56 -15.42 -2.84
CA GLY A 8 12.36 -14.28 -1.97
C GLY A 8 10.97 -14.29 -1.36
N TYR A 9 10.79 -13.45 -0.34
CA TYR A 9 9.52 -13.25 0.33
C TYR A 9 9.20 -11.75 0.35
N LYS A 10 7.92 -11.42 0.36
CA LYS A 10 7.42 -10.08 0.61
C LYS A 10 6.64 -10.11 1.91
N ASN A 11 6.83 -9.10 2.75
CA ASN A 11 5.95 -8.86 3.88
C ASN A 11 5.04 -7.68 3.55
N HIS A 12 3.73 -7.90 3.58
CA HIS A 12 2.73 -6.88 3.36
C HIS A 12 2.15 -6.48 4.72
N ILE A 13 2.06 -5.18 5.00
CA ILE A 13 1.82 -4.70 6.38
C ILE A 13 0.81 -3.54 6.35
N ALA A 14 -0.15 -3.59 7.27
CA ALA A 14 -1.08 -2.49 7.59
C ALA A 14 -0.66 -1.85 8.91
N ILE A 15 -0.55 -0.53 8.94
CA ILE A 15 -0.09 0.25 10.09
C ILE A 15 -1.13 1.30 10.48
N ASP A 16 -1.35 1.45 11.78
CA ASP A 16 -2.08 2.60 12.31
C ASP A 16 -1.23 3.87 12.16
N THR A 17 -1.72 4.83 11.36
CA THR A 17 -0.95 6.02 10.99
C THR A 17 -0.61 6.94 12.17
N LYS A 18 -1.41 6.87 13.25
CA LYS A 18 -1.26 7.71 14.45
C LYS A 18 -0.19 7.15 15.39
N SER A 19 -0.38 5.92 15.87
CA SER A 19 0.48 5.24 16.83
C SER A 19 1.72 4.61 16.20
N LYS A 20 1.69 4.34 14.88
CA LYS A 20 2.70 3.59 14.12
C LYS A 20 2.79 2.10 14.49
N PHE A 21 1.78 1.53 15.15
CA PHE A 21 1.75 0.10 15.41
C PHE A 21 1.26 -0.69 14.19
N VAL A 22 1.79 -1.91 14.05
CA VAL A 22 1.33 -2.88 13.05
C VAL A 22 -0.05 -3.39 13.47
N LYS A 23 -1.05 -3.16 12.61
CA LYS A 23 -2.42 -3.68 12.81
C LYS A 23 -2.55 -5.09 12.24
N ASN A 24 -2.03 -5.31 11.03
CA ASN A 24 -2.05 -6.61 10.39
C ASN A 24 -0.85 -6.78 9.45
N TYR A 25 -0.50 -8.02 9.14
CA TYR A 25 0.55 -8.34 8.19
C TYR A 25 0.33 -9.69 7.54
N GLN A 26 0.90 -9.89 6.36
CA GLN A 26 0.92 -11.16 5.66
C GLN A 26 2.25 -11.31 4.92
N THR A 27 2.96 -12.41 5.16
CA THR A 27 4.14 -12.77 4.38
C THR A 27 3.74 -13.69 3.23
N THR A 28 4.26 -13.42 2.03
CA THR A 28 4.03 -14.21 0.83
C THR A 28 5.35 -14.49 0.11
N PRO A 29 5.45 -15.57 -0.68
CA PRO A 29 6.52 -15.71 -1.66
C PRO A 29 6.54 -14.52 -2.64
N ALA A 30 7.73 -14.14 -3.13
CA ALA A 30 7.90 -12.94 -3.95
C ALA A 30 7.11 -12.95 -5.28
N ASN A 31 6.72 -14.12 -5.78
CA ASN A 31 5.92 -14.27 -6.99
C ASN A 31 4.42 -14.05 -6.79
N VAL A 32 3.95 -13.95 -5.54
CA VAL A 32 2.53 -13.67 -5.26
C VAL A 32 2.22 -12.20 -5.56
N HIS A 33 1.08 -11.98 -6.23
CA HIS A 33 0.58 -10.65 -6.55
C HIS A 33 -0.03 -10.00 -5.31
N ASP A 34 0.25 -8.71 -5.12
CA ASP A 34 -0.09 -7.97 -3.89
C ASP A 34 -1.61 -7.91 -3.64
N SER A 35 -2.44 -8.03 -4.68
CA SER A 35 -3.90 -8.07 -4.52
C SER A 35 -4.43 -9.25 -3.70
N GLN A 36 -3.66 -10.34 -3.58
CA GLN A 36 -4.09 -11.54 -2.86
C GLN A 36 -4.14 -11.35 -1.35
N VAL A 37 -3.53 -10.29 -0.81
CA VAL A 37 -3.45 -10.06 0.63
C VAL A 37 -4.39 -8.95 1.13
N ILE A 38 -5.14 -8.30 0.24
CA ILE A 38 -6.00 -7.15 0.57
C ILE A 38 -7.04 -7.52 1.64
N GLY A 39 -7.65 -8.70 1.52
CA GLY A 39 -8.65 -9.15 2.50
C GLY A 39 -8.10 -9.36 3.91
N VAL A 40 -6.79 -9.51 4.05
CA VAL A 40 -6.10 -9.55 5.35
C VAL A 40 -5.80 -8.13 5.81
N LEU A 41 -5.22 -7.30 4.95
CA LEU A 41 -4.67 -6.01 5.35
C LEU A 41 -5.71 -4.90 5.55
N VAL A 42 -6.84 -4.97 4.86
CA VAL A 42 -7.82 -3.89 4.81
C VAL A 42 -8.95 -4.15 5.80
N ASP A 43 -9.10 -3.21 6.72
CA ASP A 43 -10.18 -3.15 7.68
C ASP A 43 -11.41 -2.47 7.04
N PRO A 44 -12.58 -3.12 6.96
CA PRO A 44 -13.79 -2.52 6.38
C PRO A 44 -14.30 -1.29 7.14
N ASP A 45 -13.97 -1.16 8.42
CA ASP A 45 -14.45 -0.08 9.27
C ASP A 45 -13.51 1.14 9.27
N GLU A 46 -12.44 1.11 8.47
CA GLU A 46 -11.44 2.17 8.39
C GLU A 46 -11.09 2.58 6.95
N ILE A 47 -10.63 3.82 6.81
CA ILE A 47 -10.07 4.31 5.55
C ILE A 47 -8.61 3.84 5.43
N THR A 48 -8.33 3.08 4.39
CA THR A 48 -6.98 2.59 4.08
C THR A 48 -6.29 3.48 3.05
N LEU A 49 -5.08 3.95 3.36
CA LEU A 49 -4.17 4.61 2.42
C LEU A 49 -3.11 3.61 1.95
N ALA A 50 -3.22 3.13 0.71
CA ALA A 50 -2.40 2.04 0.19
C ALA A 50 -1.35 2.50 -0.85
N ASP A 51 -0.39 1.62 -1.10
CA ASP A 51 0.52 1.78 -2.23
C ASP A 51 -0.21 1.67 -3.58
N SER A 52 0.36 2.29 -4.60
CA SER A 52 -0.10 2.19 -5.98
C SER A 52 -0.20 0.76 -6.52
N ALA A 53 0.54 -0.20 -5.96
CA ALA A 53 0.42 -1.62 -6.30
C ALA A 53 -0.95 -2.23 -5.93
N TYR A 54 -1.64 -1.65 -4.96
CA TYR A 54 -2.99 -2.06 -4.53
C TYR A 54 -4.12 -1.30 -5.24
N GLN A 55 -3.78 -0.46 -6.21
CA GLN A 55 -4.76 0.35 -6.93
C GLN A 55 -5.72 -0.53 -7.76
N ASN A 56 -7.02 -0.16 -7.75
CA ASN A 56 -8.11 -0.81 -8.50
C ASN A 56 -8.29 -2.31 -8.18
N GLN A 57 -7.85 -2.75 -7.01
CA GLN A 57 -8.05 -4.13 -6.57
C GLN A 57 -9.36 -4.29 -5.83
N ALA A 58 -9.90 -5.51 -5.81
CA ALA A 58 -11.12 -5.82 -5.07
C ALA A 58 -10.85 -5.69 -3.56
N THR A 59 -11.72 -4.96 -2.86
CA THR A 59 -11.67 -4.78 -1.41
C THR A 59 -12.80 -5.53 -0.72
N PRO A 60 -12.65 -5.83 0.59
CA PRO A 60 -13.77 -6.30 1.40
C PRO A 60 -14.98 -5.36 1.29
N LYS A 61 -16.19 -5.92 1.38
CA LYS A 61 -17.42 -5.13 1.30
C LYS A 61 -17.44 -4.06 2.41
N GLY A 62 -17.67 -2.81 2.02
CA GLY A 62 -17.70 -1.67 2.95
C GLY A 62 -16.35 -0.98 3.14
N ALA A 63 -15.24 -1.61 2.73
CA ALA A 63 -13.92 -1.04 2.89
C ALA A 63 -13.65 0.10 1.91
N GLU A 64 -13.03 1.17 2.43
CA GLU A 64 -12.54 2.29 1.64
C GLU A 64 -11.01 2.23 1.51
N LEU A 65 -10.52 2.12 0.27
CA LEU A 65 -9.09 2.11 -0.04
C LEU A 65 -8.76 3.20 -1.04
N PHE A 66 -7.79 4.04 -0.67
CA PHE A 66 -7.28 5.12 -1.51
C PHE A 66 -5.80 4.93 -1.80
N THR A 67 -5.40 5.26 -3.02
CA THR A 67 -4.00 5.36 -3.45
C THR A 67 -3.74 6.77 -3.98
N CYS A 68 -2.46 7.15 -4.12
CA CYS A 68 -2.13 8.37 -4.86
C CYS A 68 -2.76 8.35 -6.26
N LEU A 69 -3.36 9.47 -6.63
CA LEU A 69 -3.98 9.70 -7.93
C LEU A 69 -2.88 9.85 -9.00
N LYS A 70 -3.12 9.29 -10.19
CA LYS A 70 -2.18 9.33 -11.33
C LYS A 70 -2.76 10.19 -12.45
N ASN A 71 -1.88 10.84 -13.21
CA ASN A 71 -2.28 11.42 -14.50
C ASN A 71 -2.79 10.32 -15.42
N THR A 72 -3.78 10.61 -16.25
CA THR A 72 -4.18 9.75 -17.37
C THR A 72 -3.85 10.43 -18.70
N ARG A 73 -3.85 9.67 -19.80
CA ARG A 73 -3.49 10.16 -21.15
C ARG A 73 -4.23 11.45 -21.55
N SER A 74 -5.42 11.68 -21.01
CA SER A 74 -6.29 12.83 -21.33
C SER A 74 -6.52 13.79 -20.15
N LYS A 75 -6.03 13.50 -18.95
CA LYS A 75 -6.35 14.29 -17.76
C LYS A 75 -5.15 14.42 -16.82
N SER A 76 -4.68 15.65 -16.69
CA SER A 76 -3.71 16.04 -15.66
C SER A 76 -4.37 16.17 -14.30
N LEU A 77 -3.60 15.91 -13.24
CA LEU A 77 -4.01 16.11 -11.85
C LEU A 77 -4.34 17.58 -11.60
N LYS A 78 -5.52 17.83 -11.02
CA LYS A 78 -5.94 19.15 -10.55
C LYS A 78 -5.15 19.56 -9.31
N ALA A 79 -5.28 20.83 -8.90
CA ALA A 79 -4.65 21.33 -7.68
C ALA A 79 -5.04 20.49 -6.44
N ASP A 80 -6.33 20.16 -6.32
CA ASP A 80 -6.85 19.36 -5.21
C ASP A 80 -6.30 17.93 -5.22
N ASP A 81 -6.20 17.29 -6.39
CA ASP A 81 -5.61 15.96 -6.53
C ASP A 81 -4.13 15.95 -6.09
N LYS A 82 -3.40 17.01 -6.43
CA LYS A 82 -2.00 17.18 -6.00
C LYS A 82 -1.91 17.39 -4.50
N MET A 83 -2.83 18.13 -3.90
CA MET A 83 -2.89 18.33 -2.46
C MET A 83 -3.21 17.03 -1.71
N PHE A 84 -4.17 16.25 -2.22
CA PHE A 84 -4.48 14.92 -1.72
C PHE A 84 -3.26 13.98 -1.78
N ASN A 85 -2.59 13.91 -2.93
CA ASN A 85 -1.36 13.12 -3.08
C ASN A 85 -0.26 13.59 -2.11
N LYS A 86 -0.14 14.90 -1.85
CA LYS A 86 0.83 15.44 -0.88
C LYS A 86 0.53 14.95 0.54
N ILE A 87 -0.74 14.86 0.92
CA ILE A 87 -1.15 14.34 2.23
C ILE A 87 -0.82 12.85 2.34
N ILE A 88 -1.21 12.03 1.35
CA ILE A 88 -0.91 10.59 1.34
C ILE A 88 0.60 10.35 1.39
N SER A 89 1.38 11.03 0.55
CA SER A 89 2.84 10.86 0.51
C SER A 89 3.49 11.23 1.85
N LYS A 90 3.02 12.27 2.54
CA LYS A 90 3.53 12.65 3.87
C LYS A 90 3.28 11.56 4.91
N ILE A 91 2.13 10.90 4.86
CA ILE A 91 1.79 9.79 5.74
C ILE A 91 2.66 8.56 5.40
N ARG A 92 2.75 8.19 4.11
CA ARG A 92 3.55 7.04 3.65
C ARG A 92 5.02 7.15 4.04
N VAL A 93 5.66 8.31 3.84
CA VAL A 93 7.07 8.52 4.24
C VAL A 93 7.29 8.27 5.72
N ARG A 94 6.35 8.70 6.57
CA ARG A 94 6.42 8.48 8.02
C ARG A 94 6.33 7.00 8.40
N ILE A 95 5.62 6.20 7.60
CA ILE A 95 5.50 4.74 7.75
C ILE A 95 6.77 4.05 7.22
N GLU A 96 7.25 4.42 6.03
CA GLU A 96 8.47 3.88 5.43
C GLU A 96 9.68 4.05 6.36
N HIS A 97 9.79 5.18 7.08
CA HIS A 97 10.85 5.39 8.08
C HIS A 97 10.84 4.37 9.24
N VAL A 98 9.70 3.76 9.58
CA VAL A 98 9.66 2.68 10.58
C VAL A 98 10.41 1.44 10.07
N PHE A 99 10.35 1.19 8.77
CA PHE A 99 11.03 0.06 8.13
C PHE A 99 12.44 0.38 7.64
N GLY A 100 12.77 1.66 7.42
CA GLY A 100 14.12 2.09 7.04
C GLY A 100 15.14 1.98 8.18
N PHE A 101 14.69 1.76 9.42
CA PHE A 101 15.53 1.52 10.57
C PHE A 101 15.48 0.02 10.94
N VAL A 102 16.31 -0.77 10.28
CA VAL A 102 16.63 -2.14 10.69
C VAL A 102 18.12 -2.13 11.04
N GLU A 103 18.43 -1.96 12.32
CA GLU A 103 19.76 -2.22 12.86
C GLU A 103 19.85 -3.69 13.28
N ASN A 104 20.97 -4.33 12.92
CA ASN A 104 21.34 -5.67 13.39
C ASN A 104 21.96 -5.60 14.78
#